data_AF-A0AAD5MJT3-F1
#
_entry.id   AF-A0AAD5MJT3-F1
#
_cell.length_a   1.000
_cell.length_b   1.000
_cell.length_c   1.000
_cell.angle_alpha   90.00
_cell.angle_beta   90.00
_cell.angle_gamma   90.00
#
_symmetry.space_group_name_H-M   'P 1'
#
loop_
_entity.id
_entity.type
_entity.pdbx_description
1 polymer ?
#
loop_
_entity_poly.entity_id
_entity_poly.type
_entity_poly.pdbx_seq_one_letter_code
_entity_poly.pdbx_strand_id
1 'polypeptide(L)'
;MTKLPTNSTVISLLITVSTVLGCGVLPAGQESSRTFTVTGFTTLPVAMVYTSAVNAVRFPGIATSEASARGFVQRLVMQTVFDVLERQARSALLPDAVISAILDQLTVKVVYNPMNCPLVTGPEEMHNAVNMDEIYCIIVGNTVTGICTVKMNANRKCDMPVGAMVEITTINGTHLTISGTFSTTNIIMANWSRAMWQGVVDRAVRILASGKFGSPFLSARVTVGGN
;
A
#
# COMPACT_ATOMS: atom_id res chain seq x y z
N MET A 1 -1.64 -46.80 15.50
CA MET A 1 -2.41 -45.71 14.85
C MET A 1 -2.42 -44.57 15.84
N THR A 2 -1.79 -43.41 15.66
CA THR A 2 -1.62 -42.55 14.48
C THR A 2 -0.30 -41.76 14.60
N LYS A 3 0.42 -41.61 13.48
CA LYS A 3 1.64 -40.79 13.33
C LYS A 3 1.26 -39.30 13.32
N LEU A 4 2.00 -38.46 14.07
CA LEU A 4 2.07 -37.01 13.85
C LEU A 4 2.86 -36.73 12.55
N PRO A 5 2.40 -35.84 11.66
CA PRO A 5 3.27 -35.25 10.65
C PRO A 5 3.86 -33.94 11.18
N THR A 6 5.13 -34.00 11.57
CA THR A 6 5.99 -32.83 11.80
C THR A 6 6.52 -32.36 10.44
N ASN A 7 5.90 -31.34 9.85
CA ASN A 7 6.42 -30.66 8.66
C ASN A 7 6.33 -29.14 8.88
N SER A 8 7.22 -28.61 9.73
CA SER A 8 7.57 -27.19 9.74
C SER A 8 8.93 -27.02 9.06
N THR A 9 8.90 -26.94 7.73
CA THR A 9 10.03 -26.46 6.93
C THR A 9 10.16 -24.95 7.15
N VAL A 10 10.93 -24.58 8.17
CA VAL A 10 11.47 -23.22 8.31
C VAL A 10 12.55 -23.07 7.24
N ILE A 11 12.21 -22.45 6.11
CA ILE A 11 13.19 -22.01 5.11
C ILE A 11 13.96 -20.85 5.73
N SER A 12 15.00 -21.18 6.49
CA SER A 12 15.99 -20.22 6.96
C SER A 12 16.94 -19.94 5.79
N LEU A 13 16.65 -18.88 5.04
CA LEU A 13 17.51 -18.40 3.96
C LEU A 13 18.76 -17.76 4.60
N LEU A 14 19.82 -18.56 4.78
CA LEU A 14 21.14 -18.10 5.20
C LEU A 14 21.74 -17.23 4.10
N ILE A 15 21.60 -15.91 4.22
CA ILE A 15 22.33 -14.95 3.40
C ILE A 15 23.72 -14.84 4.05
N THR A 16 24.72 -15.52 3.50
CA THR A 16 26.13 -15.30 3.85
C THR A 16 26.56 -13.94 3.29
N VAL A 17 26.35 -12.87 4.05
CA VAL A 17 26.84 -11.54 3.71
C VAL A 17 28.32 -11.48 4.11
N SER A 18 29.22 -11.52 3.12
CA SER A 18 30.63 -11.17 3.33
C SER A 18 30.70 -9.71 3.79
N THR A 19 31.01 -9.51 5.06
CA THR A 19 30.96 -8.22 5.79
C THR A 19 31.90 -7.14 5.26
N VAL A 20 32.76 -7.45 4.30
CA VAL A 20 33.77 -6.53 3.74
C VAL A 20 33.21 -5.61 2.63
N LEU A 21 32.06 -5.92 2.05
CA LEU A 21 31.45 -5.16 0.94
C LEU A 21 30.24 -4.29 1.36
N GLY A 22 29.92 -4.24 2.66
CA GLY A 22 28.71 -3.60 3.22
C GLY A 22 28.47 -2.15 2.82
N CYS A 23 29.54 -1.38 2.64
CA CYS A 23 29.48 0.07 2.43
C CYS A 23 29.94 0.54 1.04
N GLY A 24 30.14 -0.38 0.09
CA GLY A 24 30.55 -0.02 -1.26
C GLY A 24 29.45 0.75 -1.99
N VAL A 25 29.72 1.99 -2.36
CA VAL A 25 28.86 2.81 -3.22
C VAL A 25 29.23 2.55 -4.67
N LEU A 26 28.23 2.37 -5.53
CA LEU A 26 28.41 2.26 -6.97
C LEU A 26 28.92 3.58 -7.55
N PRO A 27 29.76 3.53 -8.60
CA PRO A 27 30.14 4.72 -9.37
C PRO A 27 28.92 5.51 -9.83
N ALA A 28 29.08 6.83 -9.94
CA ALA A 28 28.03 7.70 -10.47
C ALA A 28 27.55 7.21 -11.85
N GLY A 29 26.24 7.12 -12.03
CA GLY A 29 25.63 6.59 -13.26
C GLY A 29 25.42 5.07 -13.29
N GLN A 30 25.84 4.33 -12.27
CA GLN A 30 25.59 2.88 -12.14
C GLN A 30 24.47 2.53 -11.16
N GLU A 31 23.53 3.45 -10.91
CA GLU A 31 22.41 3.19 -10.01
C GLU A 31 21.60 1.98 -10.49
N SER A 32 21.40 1.00 -9.61
CA SER A 32 20.56 -0.15 -9.91
C SER A 32 19.13 0.16 -9.49
N SER A 33 18.19 0.05 -10.42
CA SER A 33 16.78 0.25 -10.12
C SER A 33 15.92 -0.99 -10.40
N ARG A 34 14.79 -1.07 -9.72
CA ARG A 34 13.80 -2.14 -9.86
C ARG A 34 12.41 -1.53 -9.71
N THR A 35 11.52 -1.85 -10.64
CA THR A 35 10.13 -1.45 -10.52
C THR A 35 9.36 -2.42 -9.63
N PHE A 36 8.32 -1.94 -8.96
CA PHE A 36 7.38 -2.78 -8.25
C PHE A 36 5.95 -2.30 -8.50
N THR A 37 5.01 -3.25 -8.40
CA THR A 37 3.58 -2.98 -8.53
C THR A 37 2.83 -3.82 -7.51
N VAL A 38 2.05 -3.14 -6.65
CA VAL A 38 1.12 -3.73 -5.70
C VAL A 38 -0.30 -3.60 -6.28
N THR A 39 -1.02 -4.70 -6.35
CA THR A 39 -2.40 -4.80 -6.85
C THR A 39 -3.24 -5.71 -5.96
N GLY A 40 -4.53 -5.87 -6.25
CA GLY A 40 -5.38 -6.86 -5.59
C GLY A 40 -6.00 -6.41 -4.26
N PHE A 41 -5.90 -5.12 -3.92
CA PHE A 41 -6.72 -4.51 -2.86
C PHE A 41 -8.11 -4.19 -3.42
N THR A 42 -9.15 -4.42 -2.63
CA THR A 42 -10.57 -4.25 -3.03
C THR A 42 -11.23 -3.04 -2.40
N THR A 43 -10.61 -2.48 -1.37
CA THR A 43 -11.05 -1.30 -0.62
C THR A 43 -9.86 -0.36 -0.44
N LEU A 44 -10.11 0.90 -0.08
CA LEU A 44 -9.04 1.88 0.14
C LEU A 44 -9.04 2.38 1.58
N PRO A 45 -7.89 2.43 2.28
CA PRO A 45 -7.78 3.24 3.49
C PRO A 45 -8.20 4.68 3.23
N VAL A 46 -8.91 5.33 4.17
CA VAL A 46 -9.33 6.74 3.99
C VAL A 46 -8.15 7.68 3.78
N ALA A 47 -6.97 7.36 4.32
CA ALA A 47 -5.75 8.15 4.13
C ALA A 47 -5.17 8.07 2.70
N MET A 48 -5.65 7.13 1.88
CA MET A 48 -5.25 6.98 0.47
C MET A 48 -6.21 7.68 -0.50
N VAL A 49 -7.34 8.20 -0.02
CA VAL A 49 -8.25 9.04 -0.81
C VAL A 49 -8.14 10.49 -0.35
N TYR A 50 -8.63 11.42 -1.16
CA TYR A 50 -8.67 12.82 -0.78
C TYR A 50 -10.03 13.45 -1.03
N THR A 51 -10.32 14.51 -0.30
CA THR A 51 -11.55 15.29 -0.43
C THR A 51 -11.32 16.73 -0.02
N SER A 52 -12.07 17.64 -0.64
CA SER A 52 -12.20 19.04 -0.21
C SER A 52 -13.51 19.30 0.55
N ALA A 53 -14.31 18.26 0.82
CA ALA A 53 -15.61 18.40 1.43
C ALA A 53 -15.50 18.84 2.90
N VAL A 54 -16.32 19.81 3.30
CA VAL A 54 -16.36 20.29 4.70
C VAL A 54 -16.80 19.19 5.66
N ASN A 55 -17.66 18.27 5.19
CA ASN A 55 -18.17 17.17 6.01
C ASN A 55 -17.14 16.06 6.26
N ALA A 56 -15.95 16.14 5.64
CA ALA A 56 -14.83 15.23 5.85
C ALA A 56 -14.21 15.30 7.25
N VAL A 57 -14.48 16.38 8.00
CA VAL A 57 -14.07 16.53 9.41
C VAL A 57 -14.53 15.35 10.29
N ARG A 58 -15.61 14.68 9.89
CA ARG A 58 -16.18 13.51 10.59
C ARG A 58 -15.40 12.21 10.35
N PHE A 59 -14.52 12.18 9.35
CA PHE A 59 -13.73 11.02 8.96
C PHE A 59 -12.24 11.29 9.18
N PRO A 60 -11.75 11.16 10.43
CA PRO A 60 -10.37 11.49 10.75
C PRO A 60 -9.40 10.64 9.93
N GLY A 61 -8.39 11.29 9.36
CA GLY A 61 -7.35 10.64 8.56
C GLY A 61 -7.61 10.60 7.05
N ILE A 62 -8.76 11.07 6.56
CA ILE A 62 -8.92 11.36 5.14
C ILE A 62 -8.00 12.51 4.71
N ALA A 63 -7.37 12.40 3.54
CA ALA A 63 -6.52 13.47 3.06
C ALA A 63 -7.35 14.66 2.57
N THR A 64 -6.89 15.87 2.86
CA THR A 64 -7.54 17.11 2.40
C THR A 64 -7.10 17.54 0.99
N SER A 65 -6.10 16.86 0.44
CA SER A 65 -5.57 17.14 -0.90
C SER A 65 -4.94 15.90 -1.51
N GLU A 66 -4.88 15.88 -2.83
CA GLU A 66 -4.25 14.79 -3.58
C GLU A 66 -2.78 14.61 -3.18
N ALA A 67 -2.03 15.70 -3.02
CA ALA A 67 -0.63 15.68 -2.60
C ALA A 67 -0.44 15.02 -1.22
N SER A 68 -1.38 15.25 -0.29
CA SER A 68 -1.34 14.65 1.04
C SER A 68 -1.60 13.14 0.98
N ALA A 69 -2.54 12.68 0.15
CA ALA A 69 -2.79 11.26 -0.06
C ALA A 69 -1.59 10.56 -0.72
N ARG A 70 -0.98 11.17 -1.76
CA ARG A 70 0.24 10.64 -2.38
C ARG A 70 1.40 10.58 -1.38
N GLY A 71 1.60 11.64 -0.61
CA GLY A 71 2.64 11.70 0.44
C GLY A 71 2.43 10.67 1.55
N PHE A 72 1.18 10.38 1.91
CA PHE A 72 0.87 9.31 2.84
C PHE A 72 1.29 7.94 2.29
N VAL A 73 0.89 7.60 1.05
CA VAL A 73 1.27 6.30 0.43
C VAL A 73 2.78 6.18 0.24
N GLN A 74 3.44 7.25 -0.19
CA GLN A 74 4.90 7.32 -0.32
C GLN A 74 5.60 6.97 1.01
N ARG A 75 5.18 7.61 2.11
CA ARG A 75 5.75 7.32 3.45
C ARG A 75 5.43 5.92 3.92
N LEU A 76 4.19 5.46 3.72
CA LEU A 76 3.75 4.13 4.13
C LEU A 76 4.60 3.04 3.48
N VAL A 77 4.79 3.10 2.16
CA VAL A 77 5.61 2.14 1.43
C VAL A 77 7.07 2.22 1.86
N MET A 78 7.64 3.43 1.92
CA MET A 78 9.04 3.62 2.31
C MET A 78 9.33 3.08 3.71
N GLN A 79 8.52 3.47 4.71
CA GLN A 79 8.66 2.99 6.09
C GLN A 79 8.57 1.48 6.17
N THR A 80 7.57 0.88 5.50
CA THR A 80 7.38 -0.57 5.56
C THR A 80 8.55 -1.32 4.90
N VAL A 81 9.06 -0.83 3.77
CA VAL A 81 10.22 -1.44 3.11
C VAL A 81 11.47 -1.34 3.98
N PHE A 82 11.70 -0.17 4.58
CA PHE A 82 12.85 0.07 5.45
C PHE A 82 12.77 -0.83 6.71
N ASP A 83 11.59 -0.93 7.34
CA ASP A 83 11.36 -1.84 8.46
C ASP A 83 11.71 -3.30 8.13
N VAL A 84 11.35 -3.77 6.93
CA VAL A 84 11.70 -5.13 6.48
C VAL A 84 13.20 -5.29 6.34
N LEU A 85 13.87 -4.33 5.71
CA LEU A 85 15.31 -4.36 5.47
C LEU A 85 16.09 -4.29 6.79
N GLU A 86 15.68 -3.42 7.72
CA GLU A 86 16.25 -3.33 9.06
C GLU A 86 16.12 -4.67 9.81
N ARG A 87 14.93 -5.27 9.81
CA ARG A 87 14.71 -6.57 10.47
C ARG A 87 15.56 -7.67 9.84
N GLN A 88 15.68 -7.69 8.51
CA GLN A 88 16.54 -8.64 7.81
C GLN A 88 18.01 -8.43 8.17
N ALA A 89 18.50 -7.20 8.12
CA ALA A 89 19.88 -6.85 8.41
C ALA A 89 20.25 -7.16 9.87
N ARG A 90 19.37 -6.84 10.82
CA ARG A 90 19.53 -7.22 12.23
C ARG A 90 19.54 -8.74 12.43
N SER A 91 18.68 -9.47 11.71
CA SER A 91 18.71 -10.95 11.75
C SER A 91 20.01 -11.55 11.19
N ALA A 92 20.72 -10.79 10.34
CA ALA A 92 22.04 -11.13 9.84
C ALA A 92 23.19 -10.58 10.71
N LEU A 93 22.87 -10.05 11.91
CA LEU A 93 23.84 -9.51 12.87
C LEU A 93 24.67 -8.34 12.34
N LEU A 94 24.11 -7.55 11.41
CA LEU A 94 24.75 -6.32 10.95
C LEU A 94 24.68 -5.23 12.04
N PRO A 95 25.78 -4.47 12.29
CA PRO A 95 25.74 -3.34 13.22
C PRO A 95 24.81 -2.23 12.72
N ASP A 96 24.10 -1.53 13.64
CA ASP A 96 23.12 -0.50 13.28
C ASP A 96 23.70 0.61 12.37
N ALA A 97 24.97 0.99 12.57
CA ALA A 97 25.65 1.97 11.71
C ALA A 97 25.77 1.50 10.24
N VAL A 98 25.99 0.21 10.02
CA VAL A 98 26.04 -0.40 8.68
C VAL A 98 24.64 -0.46 8.08
N ILE A 99 23.63 -0.80 8.88
CA ILE A 99 22.22 -0.82 8.45
C ILE A 99 21.80 0.56 7.95
N SER A 100 22.07 1.62 8.74
CA SER A 100 21.76 3.00 8.36
C SER A 100 22.45 3.38 7.06
N ALA A 101 23.76 3.10 6.93
CA ALA A 101 24.52 3.45 5.73
C ALA A 101 24.00 2.74 4.45
N ILE A 102 23.51 1.50 4.58
CA ILE A 102 22.88 0.76 3.47
C ILE A 102 21.53 1.40 3.10
N LEU A 103 20.70 1.74 4.09
CA LEU A 103 19.38 2.33 3.87
C LEU A 103 19.45 3.75 3.29
N ASP A 104 20.45 4.54 3.68
CA ASP A 104 20.68 5.88 3.12
C ASP A 104 21.03 5.84 1.63
N GLN A 105 21.49 4.68 1.13
CA GLN A 105 21.78 4.43 -0.28
C GLN A 105 20.59 3.84 -1.04
N LEU A 106 19.41 3.73 -0.42
CA LEU A 106 18.17 3.27 -1.04
C LEU A 106 17.16 4.40 -1.16
N THR A 107 16.75 4.69 -2.40
CA THR A 107 15.65 5.59 -2.70
C THR A 107 14.43 4.79 -3.13
N VAL A 108 13.27 5.14 -2.59
CA VAL A 108 11.97 4.59 -3.00
C VAL A 108 11.15 5.70 -3.62
N LYS A 109 10.72 5.54 -4.87
CA LYS A 109 9.80 6.47 -5.53
C LYS A 109 8.48 5.76 -5.78
N VAL A 110 7.40 6.26 -5.19
CA VAL A 110 6.05 5.69 -5.34
C VAL A 110 5.25 6.51 -6.34
N VAL A 111 4.52 5.80 -7.20
CA VAL A 111 3.53 6.31 -8.12
C VAL A 111 2.18 5.77 -7.68
N TYR A 112 1.30 6.69 -7.30
CA TYR A 112 -0.04 6.37 -6.84
C TYR A 112 -1.02 7.42 -7.36
N ASN A 113 -2.22 6.98 -7.75
CA ASN A 113 -3.30 7.84 -8.24
C ASN A 113 -4.44 7.87 -7.21
N PRO A 114 -4.43 8.83 -6.25
CA PRO A 114 -5.48 8.93 -5.25
C PRO A 114 -6.85 9.12 -5.88
N MET A 115 -7.86 8.54 -5.26
CA MET A 115 -9.25 8.80 -5.65
C MET A 115 -9.74 10.09 -5.01
N ASN A 116 -10.39 10.94 -5.80
CA ASN A 116 -11.15 12.08 -5.27
C ASN A 116 -12.50 11.57 -4.75
N CYS A 117 -12.83 11.96 -3.53
CA CYS A 117 -14.13 11.74 -2.91
C CYS A 117 -14.81 13.09 -2.70
N PRO A 118 -15.52 13.64 -3.70
CA PRO A 118 -16.13 14.97 -3.59
C PRO A 118 -17.08 15.08 -2.41
N LEU A 119 -17.77 13.98 -2.08
CA LEU A 119 -18.55 13.84 -0.87
C LEU A 119 -18.23 12.51 -0.19
N VAL A 120 -18.31 12.53 1.14
CA VAL A 120 -18.08 11.36 1.98
C VAL A 120 -19.29 11.14 2.87
N THR A 121 -19.68 9.88 3.01
CA THR A 121 -20.81 9.48 3.85
C THR A 121 -20.50 8.18 4.58
N GLY A 122 -21.04 8.06 5.79
CA GLY A 122 -21.11 6.78 6.47
C GLY A 122 -22.27 5.94 5.91
N PRO A 123 -22.35 4.65 6.26
CA PRO A 123 -23.44 3.78 5.82
C PRO A 123 -24.80 4.25 6.33
N GLU A 124 -24.89 4.86 7.51
CA GLU A 124 -26.16 5.25 8.14
C GLU A 124 -26.74 6.57 7.58
N GLU A 125 -25.88 7.48 7.11
CA GLU A 125 -26.27 8.84 6.68
C GLU A 125 -26.73 8.94 5.22
N MET A 126 -26.81 7.81 4.53
CA MET A 126 -27.06 7.71 3.10
C MET A 126 -28.48 8.14 2.68
N HIS A 127 -29.39 8.35 3.65
CA HIS A 127 -30.82 8.62 3.47
C HIS A 127 -31.17 10.00 2.86
N ASN A 128 -30.22 10.94 2.80
CA ASN A 128 -30.51 12.34 2.43
C ASN A 128 -29.52 12.90 1.40
N ALA A 129 -29.20 12.18 0.32
CA ALA A 129 -28.48 12.78 -0.81
C ALA A 129 -29.37 13.87 -1.45
N VAL A 130 -29.02 15.15 -1.21
CA VAL A 130 -29.85 16.32 -1.55
C VAL A 130 -29.63 16.78 -3.00
N ASN A 131 -28.50 16.42 -3.61
CA ASN A 131 -28.15 16.83 -4.96
C ASN A 131 -27.99 15.61 -5.89
N MET A 132 -28.67 15.68 -7.02
CA MET A 132 -28.62 14.69 -8.09
C MET A 132 -27.43 15.04 -9.01
N ASP A 133 -26.60 14.05 -9.35
CA ASP A 133 -25.30 14.13 -10.07
C ASP A 133 -24.01 14.27 -9.23
N GLU A 134 -24.05 13.89 -7.95
CA GLU A 134 -22.86 13.85 -7.09
C GLU A 134 -22.32 12.42 -6.87
N ILE A 135 -21.00 12.34 -6.65
CA ILE A 135 -20.28 11.09 -6.32
C ILE A 135 -20.03 11.05 -4.81
N TYR A 136 -20.55 10.01 -4.16
CA TYR A 136 -20.40 9.74 -2.73
C TYR A 136 -19.45 8.57 -2.50
N CYS A 137 -18.39 8.79 -1.72
CA CYS A 137 -17.57 7.71 -1.19
C CYS A 137 -18.17 7.17 0.11
N ILE A 138 -18.41 5.87 0.15
CA ILE A 138 -18.96 5.19 1.32
C ILE A 138 -17.81 4.77 2.22
N ILE A 139 -17.78 5.32 3.44
CA ILE A 139 -16.76 5.02 4.44
C ILE A 139 -17.34 4.11 5.51
N VAL A 140 -16.75 2.92 5.68
CA VAL A 140 -17.06 2.00 6.78
C VAL A 140 -15.83 1.90 7.67
N GLY A 141 -15.93 2.42 8.90
CA GLY A 141 -14.77 2.54 9.78
C GLY A 141 -13.71 3.48 9.19
N ASN A 142 -12.56 2.93 8.79
CA ASN A 142 -11.42 3.68 8.25
C ASN A 142 -11.11 3.32 6.79
N THR A 143 -12.08 2.75 6.08
CA THR A 143 -11.92 2.32 4.68
C THR A 143 -13.07 2.82 3.81
N VAL A 144 -12.72 3.20 2.58
CA VAL A 144 -13.67 3.42 1.50
C VAL A 144 -14.00 2.06 0.90
N THR A 145 -15.27 1.66 1.00
CA THR A 145 -15.75 0.34 0.58
C THR A 145 -16.45 0.37 -0.78
N GLY A 146 -16.85 1.55 -1.25
CA GLY A 146 -17.55 1.68 -2.52
C GLY A 146 -17.85 3.13 -2.89
N ILE A 147 -18.36 3.29 -4.10
CA ILE A 147 -18.75 4.58 -4.67
C ILE A 147 -20.22 4.51 -5.04
N CYS A 148 -20.99 5.50 -4.59
CA CYS A 148 -22.37 5.70 -5.01
C CYS A 148 -22.45 6.91 -5.95
N THR A 149 -23.10 6.72 -7.10
CA THR A 149 -23.35 7.77 -8.09
C THR A 149 -24.85 7.90 -8.27
N VAL A 150 -25.40 9.09 -8.00
CA VAL A 150 -26.82 9.40 -8.21
C VAL A 150 -26.98 9.95 -9.63
N LYS A 151 -27.78 9.33 -10.50
CA LYS A 151 -28.04 9.80 -11.88
C LYS A 151 -29.48 10.29 -12.06
N MET A 152 -29.66 11.40 -12.79
CA MET A 152 -30.94 12.12 -13.04
C MET A 152 -32.17 11.29 -13.50
N ASN A 153 -32.01 10.07 -14.01
CA ASN A 153 -33.12 9.28 -14.58
C ASN A 153 -33.51 8.04 -13.77
N ALA A 154 -32.89 7.85 -12.60
CA ALA A 154 -33.28 6.81 -11.66
C ALA A 154 -33.70 7.49 -10.36
N ASN A 155 -34.91 7.22 -9.87
CA ASN A 155 -35.36 7.56 -8.51
C ASN A 155 -34.54 6.86 -7.40
N ARG A 156 -33.27 6.52 -7.67
CA ARG A 156 -32.36 5.85 -6.77
C ARG A 156 -31.47 6.91 -6.15
N LYS A 157 -31.93 7.39 -4.99
CA LYS A 157 -31.01 7.91 -3.99
C LYS A 157 -30.00 6.80 -3.66
N CYS A 158 -28.86 7.16 -3.08
CA CYS A 158 -28.09 6.21 -2.27
C CYS A 158 -28.90 5.82 -1.02
N ASP A 159 -30.22 5.61 -1.13
CA ASP A 159 -31.04 5.09 -0.03
C ASP A 159 -30.63 3.63 0.16
N MET A 160 -30.39 3.25 1.41
CA MET A 160 -30.60 1.88 1.83
C MET A 160 -32.00 1.80 2.47
N PRO A 161 -33.10 1.60 1.71
CA PRO A 161 -34.23 0.90 2.28
C PRO A 161 -33.89 -0.58 2.30
N VAL A 162 -34.25 -1.27 3.38
CA VAL A 162 -34.20 -2.74 3.43
C VAL A 162 -34.98 -3.28 2.22
N GLY A 163 -34.27 -3.73 1.18
CA GLY A 163 -34.86 -4.29 -0.05
C GLY A 163 -34.69 -3.51 -1.37
N ALA A 164 -34.01 -2.35 -1.43
CA ALA A 164 -33.71 -1.71 -2.72
C ALA A 164 -32.23 -1.89 -3.15
N MET A 165 -32.03 -2.24 -4.42
CA MET A 165 -30.70 -2.44 -5.02
C MET A 165 -30.07 -1.08 -5.39
N VAL A 166 -29.19 -0.58 -4.52
CA VAL A 166 -28.23 0.49 -4.87
C VAL A 166 -27.18 -0.10 -5.80
N GLU A 167 -26.86 0.59 -6.89
CA GLU A 167 -25.69 0.25 -7.70
C GLU A 167 -24.45 0.81 -7.00
N ILE A 168 -23.99 0.10 -5.96
CA ILE A 168 -22.69 0.36 -5.34
C ILE A 168 -21.66 -0.06 -6.38
N THR A 169 -21.03 0.91 -7.01
CA THR A 169 -19.98 0.64 -7.98
C THR A 169 -18.68 0.33 -7.26
N THR A 170 -17.96 -0.66 -7.79
CA THR A 170 -16.62 -1.00 -7.30
C THR A 170 -15.65 0.12 -7.62
N ILE A 171 -14.69 0.35 -6.73
CA ILE A 171 -13.61 1.32 -6.95
C ILE A 171 -12.83 0.92 -8.22
N ASN A 172 -12.54 1.90 -9.09
CA ASN A 172 -11.76 1.64 -10.30
C ASN A 172 -10.37 1.10 -9.95
N GLY A 173 -9.93 0.06 -10.68
CA GLY A 173 -8.64 -0.59 -10.49
C GLY A 173 -7.43 0.35 -10.56
N THR A 174 -7.55 1.50 -11.22
CA THR A 174 -6.50 2.54 -11.26
C THR A 174 -6.19 3.14 -9.90
N HIS A 175 -7.19 3.28 -9.02
CA HIS A 175 -7.01 3.73 -7.64
C HIS A 175 -6.58 2.57 -6.71
N LEU A 176 -6.77 1.33 -7.18
CA LEU A 176 -6.42 0.08 -6.50
C LEU A 176 -5.05 -0.48 -6.94
N THR A 177 -4.17 0.40 -7.42
CA THR A 177 -2.80 0.04 -7.83
C THR A 177 -1.80 1.03 -7.24
N ILE A 178 -0.74 0.51 -6.61
CA ILE A 178 0.42 1.29 -6.19
C ILE A 178 1.60 0.76 -7.00
N SER A 179 2.32 1.62 -7.69
CA SER A 179 3.55 1.24 -8.37
C SER A 179 4.71 2.11 -7.90
N GLY A 180 5.93 1.76 -8.30
CA GLY A 180 7.08 2.57 -7.96
C GLY A 180 8.38 1.95 -8.39
N THR A 181 9.46 2.59 -7.96
CA THR A 181 10.83 2.18 -8.26
C THR A 181 11.66 2.21 -6.98
N PHE A 182 12.37 1.12 -6.71
CA PHE A 182 13.52 1.11 -5.82
C PHE A 182 14.73 1.47 -6.64
N SER A 183 15.54 2.39 -6.15
CA SER A 183 16.84 2.70 -6.75
C SER A 183 17.90 2.70 -5.67
N THR A 184 19.05 2.09 -5.94
CA THR A 184 20.11 1.99 -4.96
C THR A 184 21.48 2.15 -5.58
N THR A 185 22.36 2.82 -4.83
CA THR A 185 23.79 2.90 -5.10
C THR A 185 24.59 1.90 -4.26
N ASN A 186 23.94 1.12 -3.39
CA ASN A 186 24.63 0.11 -2.59
C ASN A 186 25.00 -1.12 -3.42
N ILE A 187 26.27 -1.49 -3.44
CA ILE A 187 26.78 -2.59 -4.28
C ILE A 187 26.15 -3.96 -3.93
N ILE A 188 25.78 -4.18 -2.67
CA ILE A 188 25.15 -5.44 -2.25
C ILE A 188 23.73 -5.49 -2.80
N MET A 189 22.93 -4.45 -2.54
CA MET A 189 21.52 -4.40 -2.96
C MET A 189 21.38 -4.32 -4.48
N ALA A 190 22.33 -3.69 -5.17
CA ALA A 190 22.33 -3.63 -6.62
C ALA A 190 22.49 -5.01 -7.28
N ASN A 191 23.22 -5.92 -6.63
CA ASN A 191 23.45 -7.30 -7.08
C ASN A 191 22.36 -8.28 -6.61
N TRP A 192 21.36 -7.81 -5.87
CA TRP A 192 20.25 -8.67 -5.45
C TRP A 192 19.45 -9.15 -6.65
N SER A 193 19.13 -10.44 -6.61
CA SER A 193 18.26 -11.04 -7.61
C SER A 193 16.83 -10.52 -7.47
N ARG A 194 16.04 -10.65 -8.54
CA ARG A 194 14.60 -10.35 -8.51
C ARG A 194 13.89 -11.08 -7.36
N ALA A 195 14.28 -12.31 -7.06
CA ALA A 195 13.68 -13.10 -5.99
C ALA A 195 13.98 -12.52 -4.58
N MET A 196 15.17 -11.95 -4.37
CA MET A 196 15.50 -11.27 -3.11
C MET A 196 14.64 -10.03 -2.92
N TRP A 197 14.55 -9.19 -3.97
CA TRP A 197 13.68 -8.00 -3.96
C TRP A 197 12.21 -8.37 -3.77
N GLN A 198 11.74 -9.42 -4.46
CA GLN A 198 10.39 -9.95 -4.29
C GLN A 198 10.14 -10.36 -2.82
N GLY A 199 11.10 -11.04 -2.19
CA GLY A 199 11.01 -11.42 -0.78
C GLY A 199 10.91 -10.24 0.19
N VAL A 200 11.55 -9.11 -0.12
CA VAL A 200 11.42 -7.87 0.67
C VAL A 200 10.02 -7.29 0.53
N VAL A 201 9.55 -7.09 -0.69
CA VAL A 201 8.22 -6.49 -0.91
C VAL A 201 7.07 -7.39 -0.44
N ASP A 202 7.20 -8.72 -0.55
CA ASP A 202 6.22 -9.67 -0.04
C ASP A 202 6.09 -9.61 1.49
N ARG A 203 7.20 -9.35 2.18
CA ARG A 203 7.19 -9.12 3.63
C ARG A 203 6.60 -7.76 3.96
N ALA A 204 6.88 -6.74 3.15
CA ALA A 204 6.31 -5.41 3.34
C ALA A 204 4.77 -5.45 3.21
N VAL A 205 4.24 -6.07 2.16
CA VAL A 205 2.78 -6.24 2.00
C VAL A 205 2.17 -7.02 3.16
N ARG A 206 2.84 -8.07 3.66
CA ARG A 206 2.37 -8.80 4.86
C ARG A 206 2.33 -7.93 6.12
N ILE A 207 3.34 -7.07 6.34
CA ILE A 207 3.34 -6.13 7.45
C ILE A 207 2.15 -5.16 7.31
N LEU A 208 1.93 -4.61 6.12
CA LEU A 208 0.77 -3.75 5.84
C LEU A 208 -0.56 -4.47 6.12
N ALA A 209 -0.70 -5.71 5.66
CA ALA A 209 -1.88 -6.55 5.86
C ALA A 209 -2.14 -6.88 7.34
N SER A 210 -1.09 -6.95 8.17
CA SER A 210 -1.20 -7.14 9.62
C SER A 210 -1.35 -5.84 10.44
N GLY A 211 -1.15 -4.70 9.80
CA GLY A 211 -1.07 -3.40 10.46
C GLY A 211 -2.40 -2.68 10.59
N LYS A 212 -2.32 -1.38 10.95
CA LYS A 212 -3.47 -0.48 11.09
C LYS A 212 -4.36 -0.39 9.84
N PHE A 213 -3.78 -0.65 8.67
CA PHE A 213 -4.46 -0.64 7.38
C PHE A 213 -4.66 -2.05 6.84
N GLY A 214 -4.78 -3.06 7.71
CA GLY A 214 -4.70 -4.47 7.30
C GLY A 214 -5.75 -4.92 6.28
N SER A 215 -7.03 -4.56 6.50
CA SER A 215 -8.13 -5.15 5.72
C SER A 215 -8.05 -4.89 4.22
N PRO A 216 -7.68 -3.69 3.72
CA PRO A 216 -7.43 -3.48 2.31
C PRO A 216 -6.27 -4.30 1.72
N PHE A 217 -5.23 -4.57 2.50
CA PHE A 217 -4.02 -5.25 2.02
C PHE A 217 -4.04 -6.78 2.17
N LEU A 218 -5.07 -7.38 2.77
CA LEU A 218 -5.15 -8.84 2.97
C LEU A 218 -5.07 -9.64 1.67
N SER A 219 -5.67 -9.14 0.60
CA SER A 219 -5.65 -9.76 -0.73
C SER A 219 -4.60 -9.13 -1.66
N ALA A 220 -3.83 -8.17 -1.16
CA ALA A 220 -2.84 -7.48 -1.98
C ALA A 220 -1.72 -8.43 -2.40
N ARG A 221 -1.30 -8.27 -3.65
CA ARG A 221 -0.19 -9.00 -4.25
C ARG A 221 0.80 -7.98 -4.77
N VAL A 222 2.08 -8.33 -4.72
CA VAL A 222 3.14 -7.49 -5.25
C VAL A 222 3.95 -8.24 -6.27
N THR A 223 4.37 -7.55 -7.31
CA THR A 223 5.28 -8.07 -8.32
C THR A 223 6.43 -7.09 -8.47
N VAL A 224 7.66 -7.60 -8.39
CA VAL A 224 8.86 -6.85 -8.77
C VAL A 224 9.13 -7.07 -10.25
N GLY A 225 9.31 -5.98 -11.00
CA GLY A 225 9.72 -5.98 -12.39
C GLY A 225 11.24 -5.94 -12.56
N GLY A 226 11.71 -6.25 -13.77
CA GLY A 226 13.06 -5.87 -14.20
C GLY A 226 13.09 -4.41 -14.66
N ASN A 227 14.29 -3.86 -14.76
CA ASN A 227 14.52 -2.72 -15.64
C ASN A 227 14.65 -3.19 -17.08
#